data_AF-A0A8T7EVM4-F1
#
_entry.id   AF-A0A8T7EVM4-F1
#
_cell.length_a   1.000
_cell.length_b   1.000
_cell.length_c   1.000
_cell.angle_alpha   90.00
_cell.angle_beta   90.00
_cell.angle_gamma   90.00
#
_symmetry.space_group_name_H-M   'P 1'
#
loop_
_entity.id
_entity.type
_entity.pdbx_description
1 polymer ?
#
loop_
_entity_poly.entity_id
_entity_poly.type
_entity_poly.pdbx_seq_one_letter_code
_entity_poly.pdbx_strand_id
1 'polypeptide(L)'
;MIRRLAAMATIWAVALVAVFVVRAAASGAHTPQVTFADAPPGLYAHDIYHHISATLIGSLDRMPVAWAWSPDGSRLGYVLLDSTDGAYDLLTWRPGIREFGSAR
;
A
#
# COMPACT_ATOMS: atom_id res chain seq x y z
N MET A 1 -9.96 -46.20 18.98
CA MET A 1 -9.90 -44.84 19.54
C MET A 1 -9.05 -43.89 18.69
N ILE A 2 -7.82 -44.27 18.31
CA ILE A 2 -6.87 -43.44 17.53
C ILE A 2 -7.39 -42.96 16.15
N ARG A 3 -8.10 -43.80 15.38
CA ARG A 3 -8.68 -43.39 14.07
C ARG A 3 -9.70 -42.24 14.17
N ARG A 4 -10.44 -42.14 15.28
CA ARG A 4 -11.42 -41.07 15.50
C ARG A 4 -10.76 -39.73 15.83
N LEU A 5 -9.67 -39.78 16.59
CA LEU A 5 -8.86 -38.59 16.91
C LEU A 5 -8.14 -38.06 15.68
N ALA A 6 -7.58 -38.94 14.85
CA ALA A 6 -6.96 -38.56 13.57
C ALA A 6 -7.95 -37.92 12.61
N ALA A 7 -9.15 -38.50 12.44
CA ALA A 7 -10.19 -37.94 11.59
C ALA A 7 -10.63 -36.54 12.06
N MET A 8 -10.77 -36.35 13.37
CA MET A 8 -11.16 -35.05 13.93
C MET A 8 -10.05 -34.00 13.73
N ALA A 9 -8.79 -34.36 13.93
CA ALA A 9 -7.66 -33.47 13.67
C ALA A 9 -7.59 -33.05 12.19
N THR A 10 -7.85 -33.96 11.25
CA THR A 10 -7.91 -33.64 9.82
C THR A 10 -9.06 -32.68 9.50
N ILE A 11 -10.25 -32.90 10.08
CA ILE A 11 -11.40 -31.99 9.90
C ILE A 11 -11.06 -30.58 10.41
N TRP A 12 -10.47 -30.48 11.61
CA TRP A 12 -10.06 -29.19 12.17
C TRP A 12 -8.97 -28.51 11.34
N ALA A 13 -8.00 -29.27 10.82
CA ALA A 13 -6.96 -28.72 9.94
C ALA A 13 -7.55 -28.18 8.64
N VAL A 14 -8.46 -28.91 7.99
CA VAL A 14 -9.15 -28.45 6.78
C VAL A 14 -10.01 -27.22 7.06
N ALA A 15 -10.73 -27.19 8.19
CA ALA A 15 -11.53 -26.04 8.59
C ALA A 15 -10.65 -24.80 8.81
N LEU A 16 -9.49 -24.96 9.45
CA LEU A 16 -8.54 -23.86 9.66
C LEU A 16 -7.98 -23.34 8.33
N VAL A 17 -7.55 -24.23 7.43
CA VAL A 17 -7.08 -23.85 6.09
C VAL A 17 -8.18 -23.13 5.30
N ALA A 18 -9.42 -23.61 5.36
CA ALA A 18 -10.56 -22.99 4.70
C ALA A 18 -10.79 -21.55 5.22
N VAL A 19 -10.66 -21.31 6.52
CA VAL A 19 -10.77 -19.95 7.10
C VAL A 19 -9.69 -19.02 6.54
N PHE A 20 -8.44 -19.47 6.44
CA PHE A 20 -7.36 -18.65 5.86
C PHE A 20 -7.59 -18.37 4.37
N VAL A 21 -8.03 -19.36 3.60
CA VAL A 21 -8.32 -19.21 2.16
C VAL A 21 -9.51 -18.27 1.95
N VAL A 22 -10.61 -18.45 2.68
CA VAL A 22 -11.77 -17.55 2.60
C VAL A 22 -11.39 -16.15 3.04
N ARG A 23 -10.59 -15.98 4.09
CA ARG A 23 -10.12 -14.67 4.54
C ARG A 23 -9.25 -13.99 3.49
N ALA A 24 -8.34 -14.73 2.85
CA ALA A 24 -7.48 -14.19 1.80
C ALA A 24 -8.26 -13.86 0.51
N ALA A 25 -9.26 -14.67 0.16
CA ALA A 25 -10.11 -14.43 -1.00
C ALA A 25 -11.15 -13.32 -0.76
N ALA A 26 -11.63 -13.16 0.47
CA ALA A 26 -12.58 -12.11 0.87
C ALA A 26 -11.90 -10.79 1.23
N SER A 27 -10.59 -10.79 1.53
CA SER A 27 -9.85 -9.56 1.71
C SER A 27 -9.64 -8.89 0.36
N GLY A 28 -10.57 -8.00 -0.04
CA GLY A 28 -10.35 -7.00 -1.10
C GLY A 28 -9.32 -5.93 -0.70
N ALA A 29 -8.56 -6.16 0.37
CA ALA A 29 -7.47 -5.31 0.82
C ALA A 29 -6.26 -5.59 -0.05
N HIS A 30 -6.19 -4.90 -1.18
CA HIS A 30 -5.01 -4.89 -2.02
C HIS A 30 -4.04 -3.84 -1.50
N THR A 31 -2.75 -4.19 -1.44
CA THR A 31 -1.71 -3.24 -1.09
C THR A 31 -1.62 -2.20 -2.21
N PRO A 32 -1.99 -0.93 -1.96
CA PRO A 32 -1.86 0.10 -2.98
C PRO A 32 -0.37 0.31 -3.29
N GLN A 33 -0.05 0.53 -4.57
CA GLN A 33 1.30 0.83 -5.01
C GLN A 33 1.50 2.33 -5.12
N VAL A 34 2.69 2.82 -4.77
CA VAL A 34 3.05 4.21 -5.02
C VAL A 34 3.35 4.37 -6.51
N THR A 35 2.66 5.32 -7.15
CA THR A 35 2.82 5.70 -8.55
C THR A 35 2.88 7.22 -8.68
N PHE A 36 3.08 7.72 -9.90
CA PHE A 36 3.09 9.13 -10.23
C PHE A 36 2.01 9.50 -11.25
N ALA A 37 1.65 10.77 -11.30
CA ALA A 37 0.91 11.39 -12.40
C ALA A 37 1.65 12.66 -12.84
N ASP A 38 1.35 13.17 -14.04
CA ASP A 38 2.05 14.30 -14.68
C ASP A 38 1.21 15.59 -14.80
N ALA A 39 -0.11 15.54 -14.54
CA ALA A 39 -1.02 16.67 -14.73
C ALA A 39 -2.04 16.86 -13.57
N PRO A 40 -1.64 17.46 -12.43
CA PRO A 40 -0.30 17.98 -12.11
C PRO A 40 0.67 16.87 -11.66
N PRO A 41 1.99 17.11 -11.72
CA PRO A 41 2.98 16.19 -11.18
C PRO A 41 2.69 15.84 -9.72
N GLY A 42 2.78 14.57 -9.36
CA GLY A 42 2.44 14.14 -8.01
C GLY A 42 2.72 12.67 -7.76
N LEU A 43 2.73 12.29 -6.47
CA LEU A 43 2.80 10.91 -6.01
C LEU A 43 1.46 10.47 -5.44
N TYR A 44 1.04 9.27 -5.82
CA TYR A 44 -0.28 8.72 -5.53
C TYR A 44 -0.16 7.28 -5.04
N ALA A 45 -1.01 6.89 -4.12
CA ALA A 45 -1.26 5.51 -3.80
C ALA A 45 -2.36 5.00 -4.74
N HIS A 46 -2.03 4.03 -5.59
CA HIS A 46 -2.95 3.48 -6.58
C HIS A 46 -3.28 2.03 -6.26
N ASP A 47 -4.57 1.75 -6.11
CA ASP A 47 -5.09 0.38 -6.07
C ASP A 47 -5.36 -0.08 -7.50
N ILE A 48 -4.50 -0.96 -8.01
CA ILE A 48 -4.56 -1.51 -9.37
C ILE A 48 -5.81 -2.37 -9.61
N TYR A 49 -6.42 -2.93 -8.57
CA TYR A 49 -7.57 -3.81 -8.73
C TYR A 49 -8.84 -2.99 -8.88
N HIS A 50 -9.00 -1.97 -8.03
CA HIS A 50 -10.17 -1.11 -8.06
C HIS A 50 -10.00 0.12 -8.96
N HIS A 51 -8.80 0.36 -9.50
CA HIS A 51 -8.45 1.54 -10.30
C HIS A 51 -8.73 2.85 -9.56
N ILE A 52 -8.49 2.85 -8.25
CA ILE A 52 -8.71 4.01 -7.37
C ILE A 52 -7.34 4.57 -6.99
N SER A 53 -7.22 5.90 -7.04
CA SER A 53 -6.01 6.62 -6.60
C SER A 53 -6.32 7.54 -5.43
N ALA A 54 -5.44 7.54 -4.44
CA ALA A 54 -5.41 8.53 -3.37
C ALA A 54 -4.12 9.35 -3.47
N THR A 55 -4.25 10.68 -3.38
CA THR A 55 -3.11 11.59 -3.40
C THR A 55 -2.26 11.41 -2.13
N LEU A 56 -0.96 11.16 -2.30
CA LEU A 56 0.02 11.22 -1.21
C LEU A 56 0.64 12.62 -1.15
N ILE A 57 1.20 13.04 -2.28
CA ILE A 57 1.83 14.35 -2.46
C ILE A 57 1.34 14.90 -3.79
N GLY A 58 0.45 15.89 -3.73
CA GLY A 58 -0.09 16.54 -4.93
C GLY A 58 0.72 17.79 -5.30
N SER A 59 0.59 18.19 -6.57
CA SER A 59 1.09 19.48 -7.07
C SER A 59 2.59 19.69 -6.85
N LEU A 60 3.37 18.65 -7.14
CA LEU A 60 4.81 18.79 -7.29
C LEU A 60 5.10 19.73 -8.47
N ASP A 61 6.13 20.53 -8.32
CA ASP A 61 6.64 21.45 -9.35
C ASP A 61 7.49 20.73 -10.41
N ARG A 62 7.95 19.52 -10.11
CA ARG A 62 8.84 18.70 -10.96
C ARG A 62 8.39 17.25 -11.00
N MET A 63 8.87 16.51 -12.01
CA MET A 63 8.48 15.11 -12.22
C MET A 63 9.16 14.20 -11.18
N PRO A 64 8.40 13.44 -10.37
CA PRO A 64 9.00 12.42 -9.53
C PRO A 64 9.42 11.21 -10.38
N VAL A 65 10.67 10.77 -10.22
CA VAL A 65 11.27 9.71 -11.05
C VAL A 65 11.72 8.49 -10.24
N ALA A 66 11.78 8.60 -8.92
CA ALA A 66 12.04 7.50 -8.00
C ALA A 66 11.41 7.77 -6.64
N TRP A 67 11.03 6.71 -5.92
CA TRP A 67 10.46 6.80 -4.57
C TRP A 67 10.64 5.50 -3.79
N ALA A 68 10.74 5.62 -2.48
CA ALA A 68 10.77 4.48 -1.57
C ALA A 68 10.28 4.88 -0.17
N TRP A 69 9.47 4.02 0.44
CA TRP A 69 9.10 4.17 1.85
C TRP A 69 10.29 3.83 2.74
N SER A 70 10.42 4.54 3.85
CA SER A 70 11.27 4.09 4.96
C SER A 70 10.73 2.76 5.49
N PRO A 71 11.61 1.84 5.96
CA PRO A 71 11.17 0.53 6.46
C PRO A 71 10.18 0.60 7.63
N ASP A 72 10.22 1.68 8.41
CA ASP A 72 9.31 1.96 9.53
C ASP A 72 8.00 2.66 9.10
N GLY A 73 7.82 2.95 7.80
CA GLY A 73 6.65 3.63 7.23
C GLY A 73 6.49 5.09 7.64
N SER A 74 7.45 5.66 8.39
CA SER A 74 7.33 7.03 8.91
C SER A 74 7.60 8.12 7.86
N ARG A 75 8.25 7.76 6.75
CA ARG A 75 8.68 8.69 5.69
C ARG A 75 8.64 8.06 4.32
N LEU A 76 8.43 8.89 3.30
CA LEU A 76 8.69 8.56 1.91
C LEU A 76 9.89 9.38 1.43
N GLY A 77 10.92 8.72 0.89
CA GLY A 77 11.97 9.39 0.12
C GLY A 77 11.57 9.41 -1.36
N TYR A 78 11.82 10.51 -2.06
CA TYR A 78 11.55 10.63 -3.49
C TYR A 78 12.53 11.56 -4.19
N VAL A 79 12.71 11.33 -5.49
CA VAL A 79 13.60 12.11 -6.35
C VAL A 79 12.77 12.85 -7.39
N LEU A 80 13.02 14.15 -7.52
CA LEU A 80 12.48 14.99 -8.59
C LEU A 80 13.53 15.19 -9.67
N LEU A 81 13.10 15.18 -10.93
CA LEU A 81 13.93 15.53 -12.09
C LEU A 81 13.48 16.90 -12.60
N ASP A 82 14.41 17.85 -12.67
CA ASP A 82 14.24 19.09 -13.43
C ASP A 82 14.48 18.78 -14.92
N SER A 83 13.46 18.97 -15.74
CA SER A 83 13.54 18.70 -17.17
C SER A 83 14.34 19.76 -17.94
N THR A 84 14.66 20.89 -17.31
CA THR A 84 15.37 22.02 -17.93
C THR A 84 16.87 21.79 -17.96
N ASP A 85 17.46 21.38 -16.84
CA ASP A 85 18.90 21.20 -16.67
C ASP A 85 19.32 19.76 -16.33
N GLY A 86 18.34 18.87 -16.14
CA GLY A 86 18.58 17.47 -15.78
C GLY A 86 19.00 17.27 -14.32
N ALA A 87 18.86 18.29 -13.46
CA ALA A 87 19.20 18.19 -12.05
C ALA A 87 18.22 17.26 -11.31
N TYR A 88 18.74 16.58 -10.29
CA TYR A 88 17.95 15.73 -9.40
C TYR A 88 17.90 16.32 -8.00
N ASP A 89 16.69 16.44 -7.45
CA ASP A 89 16.50 16.78 -6.04
C ASP A 89 16.03 15.56 -5.26
N LEU A 90 16.65 15.33 -4.10
CA LEU A 90 16.24 14.29 -3.17
C LEU A 90 15.47 14.91 -2.01
N LEU A 91 14.22 14.49 -1.82
CA LEU A 91 13.35 14.99 -0.77
C LEU A 91 12.80 13.87 0.10
N THR A 92 12.30 14.24 1.28
CA THR A 92 11.57 13.35 2.17
C THR A 92 10.22 13.96 2.54
N TRP A 93 9.19 13.14 2.52
CA TRP A 93 7.84 13.49 2.96
C TRP A 93 7.46 12.66 4.17
N ARG A 94 6.74 13.26 5.12
CA ARG A 94 6.17 12.59 6.28
C ARG A 94 4.64 12.57 6.16
N PRO A 95 3.99 11.41 6.28
CA PRO A 95 2.54 11.34 6.32
C PRO A 95 1.99 12.11 7.52
N GLY A 96 0.90 12.82 7.33
CA GLY A 96 0.11 13.34 8.45
C GLY A 96 -0.64 12.20 9.14
N ILE A 97 -0.70 12.21 10.47
CA ILE A 97 -1.57 11.31 11.22
C ILE A 97 -3.02 11.75 10.96
N ARG A 98 -3.84 10.87 10.38
CA ARG A 98 -5.29 11.02 10.42
C ARG A 98 -5.79 10.24 11.63
N GLU A 99 -6.10 10.95 12.71
CA GLU A 99 -6.91 10.36 13.77
C GLU A 99 -8.30 10.10 13.21
N PHE A 100 -8.71 8.84 13.16
CA PHE A 100 -10.10 8.51 12.90
C PHE A 100 -10.90 8.94 14.13
N GLY A 101 -11.55 10.09 14.03
CA GLY A 101 -12.47 10.57 15.06
C GLY A 101 -13.54 9.51 15.33
N SER A 102 -13.69 9.13 16.60
CA SER A 102 -14.83 8.34 17.07
C SER A 102 -16.11 9.03 16.63
N ALA A 103 -16.99 8.32 15.93
CA ALA A 103 -18.34 8.78 15.69
C ALA A 103 -18.97 9.25 17.01
N ARG A 104 -19.37 10.52 17.06
CA ARG A 104 -20.31 11.03 18.06
C ARG A 104 -21.71 10.95 17.48
#